data_AF-A0A6A4VPH3-F1
#
_entry.id   AF-A0A6A4VPH3-F1
#
_cell.length_a   1.000
_cell.length_b   1.000
_cell.length_c   1.000
_cell.angle_alpha   90.00
_cell.angle_beta   90.00
_cell.angle_gamma   90.00
#
_symmetry.space_group_name_H-M   'P 1'
#
loop_
_entity.id
_entity.type
_entity.pdbx_description
1 polymer ?
#
loop_
_entity_poly.entity_id
_entity_poly.type
_entity_poly.pdbx_seq_one_letter_code
_entity_poly.pdbx_strand_id
1 'polypeptide(L)'
;MTFAYCHKCAAFAIVARRLFAVRFVLGAVSVAAFYRFRQSVEQVFGRPVAVWLVCITVTQFHFMFYLSRALPNMMAMPLVLMAVSCWMRQEHTPFLWWSGAAVLLFRAELTMLLGILLLMELVTGRLPLLRCLKVCILAGLALLLLSFTVDSLFWRRPVWPEGEVLWFNVVLNKSAEWGTLPALWYWYSALPRALGASLALVPVGLALDRRARLLAGPALAFVALYSLLPHKELRFIIYVVPLLNVAAARACHAIWEGRLKSAWRSYLATAMCCHLLANVALTALLAAVARHNYPGGAALGRLQHLEPDAAYVHIDVYSAQTGVTRFLQHRDDWRYNKTENLAPGSPDMHSFTHLLIEARGKRSSALKPYEETHMILDSVDVFSHIQFNYDHFPPLRLRMRPAIFLLYNNVPENVRWPKDEEEPQPPPEESEKVVEPETDDVKDPVAQEDASEVEEPKAANDEIVFTGAEESDKDYSDDMVASEKAAELFLPPDDGTADEARLSDLPAQVIR
;
A
#
# COMPACT_ATOMS: atom_id res chain seq x y z
N MET A 1 1.42 38.88 20.76
CA MET A 1 1.40 37.41 20.94
C MET A 1 0.17 36.71 20.36
N THR A 2 -1.02 37.33 20.35
CA THR A 2 -2.26 36.73 19.80
C THR A 2 -2.30 36.61 18.27
N PHE A 3 -1.55 37.43 17.52
CA PHE A 3 -1.51 37.38 16.04
C PHE A 3 -0.63 36.25 15.47
N ALA A 4 0.41 35.81 16.19
CA ALA A 4 1.31 34.74 15.72
C ALA A 4 0.68 33.34 15.80
N TYR A 5 -0.19 33.11 16.79
CA TYR A 5 -0.99 31.87 16.89
C TYR A 5 -1.98 31.74 15.72
N CYS A 6 -2.53 32.85 15.22
CA CYS A 6 -3.49 32.86 14.11
C CYS A 6 -2.86 32.41 12.78
N HIS A 7 -1.61 32.79 12.51
CA HIS A 7 -0.89 32.39 11.29
C HIS A 7 -0.48 30.91 11.28
N LYS A 8 -0.09 30.33 12.42
CA LYS A 8 0.32 28.91 12.51
C LYS A 8 -0.88 27.95 12.46
N CYS A 9 -2.00 28.30 13.10
CA CYS A 9 -3.27 27.60 12.89
C CYS A 9 -3.74 27.67 11.42
N ALA A 10 -3.46 28.77 10.71
CA ALA A 10 -3.75 28.89 9.28
C ALA A 10 -2.85 28.00 8.41
N ALA A 11 -1.56 27.86 8.70
CA ALA A 11 -0.64 26.98 7.99
C ALA A 11 -1.00 25.49 8.15
N PHE A 12 -1.34 25.07 9.37
CA PHE A 12 -1.88 23.72 9.63
C PHE A 12 -3.19 23.49 8.89
N ALA A 13 -4.11 24.47 8.92
CA ALA A 13 -5.34 24.40 8.16
C ALA A 13 -5.04 24.27 6.65
N ILE A 14 -4.03 24.94 6.10
CA ILE A 14 -3.64 24.86 4.68
C ILE A 14 -3.12 23.46 4.33
N VAL A 15 -2.23 22.88 5.13
CA VAL A 15 -1.60 21.57 4.86
C VAL A 15 -2.61 20.43 5.03
N ALA A 16 -3.45 20.47 6.07
CA ALA A 16 -4.57 19.55 6.22
C ALA A 16 -5.60 19.72 5.09
N ARG A 17 -5.93 20.96 4.68
CA ARG A 17 -6.81 21.24 3.52
C ARG A 17 -6.28 20.63 2.23
N ARG A 18 -4.96 20.64 1.98
CA ARG A 18 -4.36 20.00 0.80
C ARG A 18 -4.57 18.50 0.80
N LEU A 19 -4.34 17.82 1.92
CA LEU A 19 -4.61 16.38 2.04
C LEU A 19 -6.09 16.07 1.82
N PHE A 20 -6.99 16.81 2.48
CA PHE A 20 -8.43 16.62 2.29
C PHE A 20 -8.87 16.91 0.85
N ALA A 21 -8.30 17.92 0.19
CA ALA A 21 -8.58 18.23 -1.21
C ALA A 21 -8.14 17.09 -2.14
N VAL A 22 -6.90 16.59 -2.00
CA VAL A 22 -6.41 15.46 -2.81
C VAL A 22 -7.28 14.22 -2.61
N ARG A 23 -7.62 13.90 -1.35
CA ARG A 23 -8.49 12.77 -1.03
C ARG A 23 -9.91 12.95 -1.56
N PHE A 24 -10.44 14.16 -1.52
CA PHE A 24 -11.75 14.48 -2.08
C PHE A 24 -11.76 14.31 -3.61
N VAL A 25 -10.75 14.85 -4.31
CA VAL A 25 -10.60 14.69 -5.76
C VAL A 25 -10.50 13.21 -6.14
N LEU A 26 -9.61 12.45 -5.47
CA LEU A 26 -9.47 11.02 -5.73
C LEU A 26 -10.78 10.27 -5.45
N GLY A 27 -11.45 10.57 -4.33
CA GLY A 27 -12.75 10.00 -4.00
C GLY A 27 -13.81 10.31 -5.07
N ALA A 28 -13.87 11.55 -5.55
CA ALA A 28 -14.81 11.97 -6.59
C ALA A 28 -14.54 11.25 -7.92
N VAL A 29 -13.27 11.12 -8.32
CA VAL A 29 -12.86 10.36 -9.52
C VAL A 29 -13.25 8.89 -9.40
N SER A 30 -12.99 8.27 -8.25
CA SER A 30 -13.40 6.89 -7.97
C SER A 30 -14.92 6.69 -8.02
N VAL A 31 -15.70 7.62 -7.46
CA VAL A 31 -17.16 7.59 -7.53
C VAL A 31 -17.66 7.78 -8.96
N ALA A 32 -17.07 8.69 -9.73
CA ALA A 32 -17.42 8.91 -11.13
C ALA A 32 -17.16 7.67 -12.00
N ALA A 33 -16.00 7.02 -11.81
CA ALA A 33 -15.66 5.77 -12.49
C ALA A 33 -16.60 4.62 -12.06
N PHE A 34 -16.91 4.52 -10.76
CA PHE A 34 -17.89 3.54 -10.26
C PHE A 34 -19.29 3.79 -10.81
N TYR A 35 -19.69 5.05 -11.00
CA TYR A 35 -20.95 5.40 -11.65
C TYR A 35 -21.00 4.94 -13.11
N ARG A 36 -19.91 5.13 -13.88
CA ARG A 36 -19.79 4.61 -15.26
C ARG A 36 -19.85 3.09 -15.31
N PHE A 37 -19.17 2.42 -14.39
CA PHE A 37 -19.26 0.97 -14.23
C PHE A 37 -20.70 0.52 -13.90
N ARG A 38 -21.37 1.18 -12.95
CA ARG A 38 -22.77 0.94 -12.60
C ARG A 38 -23.69 1.08 -13.82
N GLN A 39 -23.51 2.10 -14.65
CA GLN A 39 -24.29 2.27 -15.88
C GLN A 39 -24.11 1.08 -16.84
N SER A 40 -22.90 0.54 -16.94
CA SER A 40 -22.62 -0.64 -17.77
C SER A 40 -23.28 -1.90 -17.19
N VAL A 41 -23.27 -2.05 -15.86
CA VAL A 41 -24.01 -3.11 -15.16
C VAL A 41 -25.51 -2.97 -15.39
N GLU A 42 -26.06 -1.76 -15.35
CA GLU A 42 -27.46 -1.49 -15.62
C GLU A 42 -27.86 -1.87 -17.05
N GLN A 43 -26.99 -1.62 -18.04
CA GLN A 43 -27.21 -2.04 -19.43
C GLN A 43 -27.21 -3.56 -19.60
N VAL A 44 -26.31 -4.28 -18.91
CA VAL A 44 -26.14 -5.74 -19.09
C VAL A 44 -27.13 -6.54 -18.24
N PHE A 45 -27.41 -6.11 -17.02
CA PHE A 45 -28.17 -6.87 -16.00
C PHE A 45 -29.49 -6.20 -15.58
N GLY A 46 -29.73 -4.95 -16.00
CA GLY A 46 -30.91 -4.18 -15.63
C GLY A 46 -30.72 -3.32 -14.39
N ARG A 47 -31.57 -2.28 -14.27
CA ARG A 47 -31.55 -1.31 -13.17
C ARG A 47 -31.64 -1.92 -11.77
N PRO A 48 -32.47 -2.94 -11.49
CA PRO A 48 -32.55 -3.53 -10.16
C PRO A 48 -31.21 -4.11 -9.67
N VAL A 49 -30.46 -4.79 -10.55
CA VAL A 49 -29.13 -5.34 -10.21
C VAL A 49 -28.14 -4.23 -9.93
N ALA A 50 -28.15 -3.16 -10.72
CA ALA A 50 -27.31 -1.99 -10.49
C ALA A 50 -27.61 -1.29 -9.14
N VAL A 51 -28.87 -1.27 -8.70
CA VAL A 51 -29.24 -0.76 -7.37
C VAL A 51 -28.69 -1.66 -6.26
N TRP A 52 -28.86 -2.98 -6.38
CA TRP A 52 -28.28 -3.93 -5.41
C TRP A 52 -26.76 -3.83 -5.34
N LEU A 53 -26.06 -3.65 -6.47
CA LEU A 53 -24.62 -3.41 -6.51
C LEU A 53 -24.22 -2.20 -5.67
N VAL A 54 -24.94 -1.08 -5.80
CA VAL A 54 -24.68 0.13 -5.01
C VAL A 54 -24.91 -0.15 -3.53
N CYS A 55 -26.06 -0.73 -3.15
CA CYS A 55 -26.39 -1.05 -1.76
C CYS A 55 -25.34 -1.97 -1.11
N ILE A 56 -24.89 -3.00 -1.81
CA ILE A 56 -23.82 -3.90 -1.32
C ILE A 56 -22.52 -3.13 -1.15
N THR A 57 -22.10 -2.37 -2.16
CA THR A 57 -20.80 -1.68 -2.15
C THR A 57 -20.72 -0.63 -1.06
N VAL A 58 -21.78 0.17 -0.84
CA VAL A 58 -21.78 1.23 0.19
C VAL A 58 -21.87 0.68 1.62
N THR A 59 -22.32 -0.58 1.78
CA THR A 59 -22.39 -1.23 3.10
C THR A 59 -21.13 -2.03 3.44
N GLN A 60 -20.21 -2.22 2.48
CA GLN A 60 -18.94 -2.93 2.69
C GLN A 60 -17.81 -1.99 3.14
N PHE A 61 -17.01 -2.47 4.09
CA PHE A 61 -15.92 -1.70 4.69
C PHE A 61 -14.79 -1.40 3.71
N HIS A 62 -14.15 -2.44 3.14
CA HIS A 62 -12.84 -2.29 2.50
C HIS A 62 -12.86 -1.36 1.29
N PHE A 63 -13.82 -1.53 0.38
CA PHE A 63 -13.91 -0.67 -0.81
C PHE A 63 -14.12 0.80 -0.41
N MET A 64 -15.04 1.08 0.50
CA MET A 64 -15.33 2.44 0.98
C MET A 64 -14.17 3.04 1.79
N PHE A 65 -13.50 2.23 2.61
CA PHE A 65 -12.37 2.65 3.43
C PHE A 65 -11.15 3.07 2.60
N TYR A 66 -10.93 2.41 1.46
CA TYR A 66 -9.81 2.70 0.58
C TYR A 66 -10.12 3.73 -0.52
N LEU A 67 -11.39 3.96 -0.87
CA LEU A 67 -11.85 4.75 -2.02
C LEU A 67 -11.13 6.10 -2.26
N SER A 68 -10.74 6.78 -1.18
CA SER A 68 -10.12 8.11 -1.20
C SER A 68 -8.66 8.14 -0.72
N ARG A 69 -8.03 6.98 -0.52
CA ARG A 69 -6.65 6.88 -0.03
C ARG A 69 -5.68 6.91 -1.21
N ALA A 70 -4.64 7.72 -1.11
CA ALA A 70 -3.60 7.85 -2.13
C ALA A 70 -2.63 6.64 -2.13
N LEU A 71 -3.19 5.44 -2.34
CA LEU A 71 -2.45 4.21 -2.57
C LEU A 71 -2.41 3.96 -4.08
N PRO A 72 -1.33 3.38 -4.63
CA PRO A 72 -1.25 3.08 -6.06
C PRO A 72 -2.46 2.28 -6.56
N ASN A 73 -2.94 1.33 -5.75
CA ASN A 73 -4.11 0.51 -6.09
C ASN A 73 -5.39 1.32 -6.24
N MET A 74 -5.55 2.38 -5.45
CA MET A 74 -6.74 3.24 -5.51
C MET A 74 -6.61 4.30 -6.59
N MET A 75 -5.40 4.69 -6.96
CA MET A 75 -5.16 5.52 -8.14
C MET A 75 -5.45 4.73 -9.43
N ALA A 76 -5.15 3.44 -9.47
CA ALA A 76 -5.46 2.56 -10.59
C ALA A 76 -6.94 2.14 -10.66
N MET A 77 -7.64 2.03 -9.53
CA MET A 77 -9.03 1.54 -9.45
C MET A 77 -10.02 2.27 -10.39
N PRO A 78 -10.03 3.62 -10.51
CA PRO A 78 -10.86 4.31 -11.48
C PRO A 78 -10.60 3.88 -12.93
N LEU A 79 -9.33 3.71 -13.31
CA LEU A 79 -8.94 3.27 -14.65
C LEU A 79 -9.40 1.83 -14.91
N VAL A 80 -9.28 0.95 -13.92
CA VAL A 80 -9.79 -0.43 -13.99
C VAL A 80 -11.32 -0.44 -14.17
N LEU A 81 -12.07 0.38 -13.42
CA LEU A 81 -13.52 0.48 -13.58
C LEU A 81 -13.92 1.00 -14.95
N MET A 82 -13.18 1.98 -15.48
CA MET A 82 -13.39 2.49 -16.85
C MET A 82 -13.07 1.43 -17.90
N ALA A 83 -11.96 0.71 -17.75
CA ALA A 83 -11.59 -0.39 -18.64
C ALA A 83 -12.67 -1.48 -18.66
N VAL A 84 -13.08 -1.97 -17.49
CA VAL A 84 -14.14 -2.99 -17.38
C VAL A 84 -15.48 -2.46 -17.92
N SER A 85 -15.81 -1.19 -17.69
CA SER A 85 -17.01 -0.54 -18.26
C SER A 85 -16.98 -0.53 -19.79
N CYS A 86 -15.87 -0.11 -20.40
CA CYS A 86 -15.70 -0.12 -21.86
C CYS A 86 -15.74 -1.56 -22.42
N TRP A 87 -15.13 -2.52 -21.72
CA TRP A 87 -15.19 -3.94 -22.08
C TRP A 87 -16.63 -4.48 -22.09
N MET A 88 -17.41 -4.20 -21.03
CA MET A 88 -18.82 -4.58 -20.95
C MET A 88 -19.67 -3.97 -22.08
N ARG A 89 -19.29 -2.77 -22.55
CA ARG A 89 -19.95 -2.03 -23.63
C ARG A 89 -19.42 -2.38 -25.03
N GLN A 90 -18.45 -3.29 -25.12
CA GLN A 90 -17.79 -3.69 -26.38
C GLN A 90 -17.04 -2.54 -27.07
N GLU A 91 -16.60 -1.55 -26.29
CA GLU A 91 -15.79 -0.41 -26.74
C GLU A 91 -14.30 -0.77 -26.63
N HIS A 92 -13.77 -1.53 -27.59
CA HIS A 92 -12.42 -2.10 -27.50
C HIS A 92 -11.29 -1.06 -27.45
N THR A 93 -11.33 0.00 -28.26
CA THR A 93 -10.24 0.99 -28.28
C THR A 93 -10.13 1.72 -26.93
N PRO A 94 -11.20 2.29 -26.36
CA PRO A 94 -11.14 2.84 -25.00
C PRO A 94 -10.72 1.82 -23.94
N PHE A 95 -11.21 0.57 -24.02
CA PHE A 95 -10.80 -0.50 -23.12
C PHE A 95 -9.28 -0.71 -23.11
N LEU A 96 -8.63 -0.74 -24.28
CA LEU A 96 -7.18 -0.89 -24.40
C LEU A 96 -6.42 0.32 -23.81
N TRP A 97 -6.89 1.54 -24.05
CA TRP A 97 -6.27 2.76 -23.49
C TRP A 97 -6.37 2.81 -21.96
N TRP A 98 -7.56 2.58 -21.40
CA TRP A 98 -7.74 2.55 -19.95
C TRP A 98 -6.96 1.40 -19.29
N SER A 99 -6.87 0.25 -19.96
CA SER A 99 -6.08 -0.87 -19.45
C SER A 99 -4.59 -0.59 -19.47
N GLY A 100 -4.08 -0.03 -20.58
CA GLY A 100 -2.70 0.42 -20.67
C GLY A 100 -2.38 1.45 -19.59
N ALA A 101 -3.27 2.43 -19.36
CA ALA A 101 -3.06 3.45 -18.35
C ALA A 101 -3.00 2.87 -16.93
N ALA A 102 -3.86 1.89 -16.61
CA ALA A 102 -3.84 1.23 -15.30
C ALA A 102 -2.55 0.41 -15.09
N VAL A 103 -2.08 -0.29 -16.13
CA VAL A 103 -0.92 -1.19 -16.06
C VAL A 103 0.40 -0.42 -16.10
N LEU A 104 0.56 0.51 -17.04
CA LEU A 104 1.85 1.15 -17.32
C LEU A 104 2.16 2.33 -16.40
N LEU A 105 1.12 3.04 -15.93
CA LEU A 105 1.29 4.22 -15.07
C LEU A 105 1.28 3.89 -13.57
N PHE A 106 0.60 2.80 -13.16
CA PHE A 106 0.33 2.57 -11.74
C PHE A 106 0.67 1.18 -11.23
N ARG A 107 0.19 0.11 -11.89
CA ARG A 107 0.16 -1.24 -11.31
C ARG A 107 0.31 -2.30 -12.40
N ALA A 108 1.55 -2.72 -12.69
CA ALA A 108 1.84 -3.68 -13.75
C ALA A 108 1.16 -5.05 -13.53
N GLU A 109 0.88 -5.43 -12.28
CA GLU A 109 0.23 -6.70 -11.96
C GLU A 109 -1.21 -6.78 -12.48
N LEU A 110 -1.85 -5.64 -12.78
CA LEU A 110 -3.18 -5.59 -13.39
C LEU A 110 -3.23 -6.26 -14.76
N THR A 111 -2.09 -6.52 -15.39
CA THR A 111 -1.98 -7.37 -16.58
C THR A 111 -2.61 -8.75 -16.34
N MET A 112 -2.56 -9.29 -15.12
CA MET A 112 -3.20 -10.56 -14.80
C MET A 112 -4.73 -10.48 -14.85
N LEU A 113 -5.35 -9.34 -14.53
CA LEU A 113 -6.81 -9.18 -14.61
C LEU A 113 -7.24 -8.71 -16.01
N LEU A 114 -6.68 -7.59 -16.47
CA LEU A 114 -7.06 -6.94 -17.72
C LEU A 114 -6.55 -7.71 -18.94
N GLY A 115 -5.42 -8.40 -18.82
CA GLY A 115 -4.90 -9.31 -19.84
C GLY A 115 -5.80 -10.53 -20.03
N ILE A 116 -6.42 -11.07 -18.97
CA ILE A 116 -7.43 -12.14 -19.10
C ILE A 116 -8.66 -11.63 -19.86
N LEU A 117 -9.14 -10.42 -19.54
CA LEU A 117 -10.26 -9.80 -20.27
C LEU A 117 -9.91 -9.60 -21.75
N LEU A 118 -8.70 -9.11 -22.05
CA LEU A 118 -8.21 -8.95 -23.41
C LEU A 118 -8.12 -10.31 -24.14
N LEU A 119 -7.58 -11.33 -23.48
CA LEU A 119 -7.47 -12.68 -24.02
C LEU A 119 -8.86 -13.24 -24.36
N MET A 120 -9.86 -12.99 -23.53
CA MET A 120 -11.25 -13.37 -23.85
C MET A 120 -11.76 -12.73 -25.14
N GLU A 121 -11.46 -11.45 -25.40
CA GLU A 121 -11.85 -10.77 -26.65
C GLU A 121 -11.13 -11.31 -27.88
N LEU A 122 -9.85 -11.68 -27.74
CA LEU A 122 -9.06 -12.28 -28.81
C LEU A 122 -9.54 -13.69 -29.13
N VAL A 123 -9.74 -14.54 -28.11
CA VAL A 123 -10.18 -15.94 -28.27
C VAL A 123 -11.61 -16.02 -28.81
N THR A 124 -12.49 -15.09 -28.41
CA THR A 124 -13.85 -15.02 -28.95
C THR A 124 -13.93 -14.38 -30.34
N GLY A 125 -12.81 -13.87 -30.88
CA GLY A 125 -12.73 -13.23 -32.19
C GLY A 125 -13.43 -11.87 -32.29
N ARG A 126 -13.85 -11.29 -31.16
CA ARG A 126 -14.52 -9.97 -31.13
C ARG A 126 -13.56 -8.82 -31.41
N LEU A 127 -12.29 -8.99 -31.06
CA LEU A 127 -11.22 -8.04 -31.35
C LEU A 127 -10.17 -8.71 -32.27
N PRO A 128 -10.00 -8.27 -33.53
CA PRO A 128 -8.96 -8.83 -34.39
C PRO A 128 -7.56 -8.48 -33.90
N LEU A 129 -6.66 -9.47 -33.90
CA LEU A 129 -5.29 -9.37 -33.34
C LEU A 129 -4.51 -8.17 -33.91
N LEU A 130 -4.55 -7.95 -35.22
CA LEU A 130 -3.82 -6.83 -35.84
C LEU A 130 -4.33 -5.47 -35.37
N ARG A 131 -5.65 -5.32 -35.14
CA ARG A 131 -6.21 -4.08 -34.58
C ARG A 131 -5.80 -3.91 -33.12
N CYS A 132 -5.84 -4.99 -32.34
CA CYS A 132 -5.36 -5.02 -30.96
C CYS A 132 -3.90 -4.54 -30.89
N LEU A 133 -3.01 -5.14 -31.67
CA LEU A 133 -1.58 -4.80 -31.68
C LEU A 133 -1.34 -3.32 -32.03
N LYS A 134 -2.01 -2.81 -33.09
CA LYS A 134 -1.87 -1.40 -33.48
C LYS A 134 -2.27 -0.44 -32.35
N VAL A 135 -3.39 -0.70 -31.69
CA VAL A 135 -3.87 0.16 -30.58
C VAL A 135 -2.97 0.00 -29.35
N CYS A 136 -2.57 -1.22 -28.99
CA CYS A 136 -1.70 -1.48 -27.84
C CYS A 136 -0.32 -0.85 -28.01
N ILE A 137 0.29 -0.92 -29.20
CA ILE A 137 1.59 -0.28 -29.47
C ILE A 137 1.45 1.23 -29.34
N LEU A 138 0.44 1.83 -29.97
CA LEU A 138 0.23 3.28 -29.90
C LEU A 138 -0.04 3.76 -28.47
N ALA A 139 -0.95 3.09 -27.75
CA ALA A 139 -1.27 3.41 -26.37
C ALA A 139 -0.07 3.18 -25.45
N GLY A 140 0.64 2.06 -25.64
CA GLY A 140 1.82 1.70 -24.86
C GLY A 140 2.93 2.73 -25.00
N LEU A 141 3.28 3.13 -26.22
CA LEU A 141 4.29 4.16 -26.47
C LEU A 141 3.89 5.51 -25.87
N ALA A 142 2.64 5.93 -26.06
CA ALA A 142 2.16 7.20 -25.53
C ALA A 142 2.16 7.24 -23.99
N LEU A 143 1.72 6.16 -23.34
CA LEU A 143 1.64 6.07 -21.88
C LEU A 143 3.01 5.86 -21.24
N LEU A 144 3.89 5.08 -21.86
CA LEU A 144 5.27 4.93 -21.42
C LEU A 144 6.02 6.25 -21.54
N LEU A 145 5.85 7.00 -22.64
CA LEU A 145 6.44 8.33 -22.78
C LEU A 145 5.90 9.29 -21.70
N LEU A 146 4.60 9.23 -21.41
CA LEU A 146 4.00 10.04 -20.34
C LEU A 146 4.58 9.71 -18.97
N SER A 147 4.65 8.42 -18.59
CA SER A 147 5.25 8.01 -17.31
C SER A 147 6.73 8.37 -17.27
N PHE A 148 7.51 8.01 -18.30
CA PHE A 148 8.93 8.33 -18.36
C PHE A 148 9.18 9.84 -18.22
N THR A 149 8.44 10.70 -18.91
CA THR A 149 8.63 12.16 -18.82
C THR A 149 8.23 12.73 -17.46
N VAL A 150 7.05 12.38 -16.96
CA VAL A 150 6.52 12.90 -15.70
C VAL A 150 7.32 12.35 -14.52
N ASP A 151 7.53 11.05 -14.47
CA ASP A 151 8.22 10.41 -13.35
C ASP A 151 9.69 10.79 -13.33
N SER A 152 10.38 10.88 -14.48
CA SER A 152 11.78 11.33 -14.50
C SER A 152 11.95 12.78 -14.03
N LEU A 153 10.95 13.64 -14.28
CA LEU A 153 10.95 15.00 -13.77
C LEU A 153 10.85 15.02 -12.23
N PHE A 154 9.96 14.21 -11.65
CA PHE A 154 9.79 14.15 -10.20
C PHE A 154 10.93 13.43 -9.48
N TRP A 155 11.47 12.36 -10.09
CA TRP A 155 12.58 11.57 -9.56
C TRP A 155 13.96 12.17 -9.85
N ARG A 156 14.04 13.20 -10.71
CA ARG A 156 15.29 13.86 -11.13
C ARG A 156 16.32 12.89 -11.74
N ARG A 157 15.84 11.79 -12.31
CA ARG A 157 16.63 10.81 -13.05
C ARG A 157 15.73 10.10 -14.07
N PRO A 158 16.26 9.61 -15.20
CA PRO A 158 15.50 8.76 -16.11
C PRO A 158 14.95 7.55 -15.36
N VAL A 159 13.61 7.41 -15.31
CA VAL A 159 12.96 6.30 -14.62
C VAL A 159 11.62 5.96 -15.26
N TRP A 160 11.33 4.66 -15.31
CA TRP A 160 9.97 4.14 -15.44
C TRP A 160 9.67 3.34 -14.16
N PRO A 161 8.89 3.89 -13.22
CA PRO A 161 8.73 3.29 -11.88
C PRO A 161 8.21 1.85 -11.94
N GLU A 162 7.18 1.60 -12.74
CA GLU A 162 6.64 0.23 -12.88
C GLU A 162 7.65 -0.74 -13.51
N GLY A 163 8.56 -0.25 -14.37
CA GLY A 163 9.65 -1.05 -14.91
C GLY A 163 10.64 -1.50 -13.83
N GLU A 164 11.00 -0.61 -12.90
CA GLU A 164 11.87 -0.95 -11.76
C GLU A 164 11.18 -1.91 -10.78
N VAL A 165 9.88 -1.72 -10.53
CA VAL A 165 9.08 -2.62 -9.70
C VAL A 165 8.99 -4.01 -10.33
N LEU A 166 8.80 -4.11 -11.64
CA LEU A 166 8.82 -5.38 -12.37
C LEU A 166 10.20 -6.03 -12.30
N TRP A 167 11.28 -5.26 -12.49
CA TRP A 167 12.65 -5.78 -12.38
C TRP A 167 12.92 -6.35 -10.98
N PHE A 168 12.61 -5.58 -9.93
CA PHE A 168 12.84 -6.00 -8.56
C PHE A 168 12.01 -7.24 -8.16
N ASN A 169 10.74 -7.28 -8.53
CA ASN A 169 9.85 -8.35 -8.06
C ASN A 169 9.90 -9.61 -8.92
N VAL A 170 10.03 -9.45 -10.25
CA VAL A 170 9.96 -10.57 -11.20
C VAL A 170 11.35 -11.09 -11.54
N VAL A 171 12.31 -10.19 -11.79
CA VAL A 171 13.66 -10.59 -12.21
C VAL A 171 14.53 -10.93 -11.01
N LEU A 172 14.55 -10.07 -9.97
CA LEU A 172 15.33 -10.34 -8.75
C LEU A 172 14.61 -11.28 -7.76
N ASN A 173 13.33 -11.59 -8.00
CA ASN A 173 12.51 -12.47 -7.15
C ASN A 173 12.45 -12.04 -5.66
N LYS A 174 12.58 -10.75 -5.37
CA LYS A 174 12.65 -10.20 -4.00
C LYS A 174 11.30 -9.93 -3.35
N SER A 175 10.20 -10.41 -3.96
CA SER A 175 8.86 -10.19 -3.42
C SER A 175 8.66 -10.80 -2.02
N ALA A 176 9.40 -11.86 -1.68
CA ALA A 176 9.32 -12.52 -0.37
C ALA A 176 9.97 -11.72 0.78
N GLU A 177 10.84 -10.73 0.47
CA GLU A 177 11.48 -9.88 1.48
C GLU A 177 10.45 -9.04 2.27
N TRP A 178 9.28 -8.79 1.69
CA TRP A 178 8.16 -8.08 2.32
C TRP A 178 7.22 -8.99 3.11
N GLY A 179 7.64 -10.22 3.39
CA GLY A 179 6.87 -11.21 4.16
C GLY A 179 6.02 -12.10 3.29
N THR A 180 5.75 -13.31 3.78
CA THR A 180 5.05 -14.36 3.02
C THR A 180 3.81 -14.85 3.73
N LEU A 181 2.75 -15.07 2.97
CA LEU A 181 1.50 -15.65 3.47
C LEU A 181 1.12 -16.91 2.69
N PRO A 182 0.35 -17.85 3.28
CA PRO A 182 -0.08 -19.06 2.61
C PRO A 182 -0.79 -18.78 1.28
N ALA A 183 -0.66 -19.68 0.31
CA ALA A 183 -1.20 -19.49 -1.04
C ALA A 183 -2.71 -19.18 -1.04
N LEU A 184 -3.48 -19.86 -0.17
CA LEU A 184 -4.93 -19.68 -0.07
C LEU A 184 -5.39 -18.48 0.77
N TRP A 185 -4.47 -17.65 1.28
CA TRP A 185 -4.80 -16.53 2.18
C TRP A 185 -5.84 -15.56 1.60
N TYR A 186 -5.79 -15.30 0.29
CA TYR A 186 -6.82 -14.48 -0.36
C TYR A 186 -8.23 -15.06 -0.23
N TRP A 187 -8.36 -16.39 -0.27
CA TRP A 187 -9.64 -17.09 -0.27
C TRP A 187 -10.26 -17.19 1.12
N TYR A 188 -9.49 -17.60 2.13
CA TYR A 188 -10.02 -17.78 3.49
C TYR A 188 -9.96 -16.51 4.35
N SER A 189 -9.15 -15.50 3.97
CA SER A 189 -8.95 -14.30 4.78
C SER A 189 -9.32 -13.01 4.05
N ALA A 190 -8.76 -12.75 2.86
CA ALA A 190 -8.95 -11.44 2.21
C ALA A 190 -10.36 -11.26 1.62
N LEU A 191 -10.85 -12.22 0.83
CA LEU A 191 -12.18 -12.15 0.20
C LEU A 191 -13.32 -12.10 1.24
N PRO A 192 -13.33 -12.92 2.32
CA PRO A 192 -14.34 -12.83 3.36
C PRO A 192 -14.36 -11.45 4.03
N ARG A 193 -13.19 -10.88 4.33
CA ARG A 193 -13.08 -9.53 4.90
C ARG A 193 -13.54 -8.44 3.92
N ALA A 194 -13.15 -8.56 2.65
CA ALA A 194 -13.46 -7.56 1.62
C ALA A 194 -14.96 -7.52 1.26
N LEU A 195 -15.59 -8.69 1.11
CA LEU A 195 -16.97 -8.83 0.63
C LEU A 195 -18.00 -8.93 1.76
N GLY A 196 -17.58 -9.24 2.99
CA GLY A 196 -18.46 -9.41 4.14
C GLY A 196 -19.50 -10.50 3.92
N ALA A 197 -20.73 -10.26 4.38
CA ALA A 197 -21.85 -11.20 4.22
C ALA A 197 -22.21 -11.44 2.74
N SER A 198 -21.87 -10.52 1.84
CA SER A 198 -22.16 -10.65 0.41
C SER A 198 -21.34 -11.75 -0.28
N LEU A 199 -20.24 -12.24 0.33
CA LEU A 199 -19.47 -13.36 -0.21
C LEU A 199 -20.34 -14.60 -0.43
N ALA A 200 -21.23 -14.90 0.51
CA ALA A 200 -22.12 -16.07 0.43
C ALA A 200 -23.07 -16.04 -0.78
N LEU A 201 -23.30 -14.85 -1.35
CA LEU A 201 -24.20 -14.65 -2.48
C LEU A 201 -23.48 -14.73 -3.84
N VAL A 202 -22.14 -14.64 -3.84
CA VAL A 202 -21.35 -14.71 -5.07
C VAL A 202 -21.58 -16.04 -5.79
N PRO A 203 -21.43 -17.23 -5.17
CA PRO A 203 -21.65 -18.51 -5.86
C PRO A 203 -23.06 -18.65 -6.43
N VAL A 204 -24.07 -18.15 -5.72
CA VAL A 204 -25.48 -18.14 -6.17
C VAL A 204 -25.61 -17.30 -7.44
N GLY A 205 -25.01 -16.10 -7.48
CA GLY A 205 -25.01 -15.25 -8.66
C GLY A 205 -24.35 -15.91 -9.87
N LEU A 206 -23.23 -16.60 -9.65
CA LEU A 206 -22.51 -17.35 -10.69
C LEU A 206 -23.32 -18.55 -11.20
N ALA A 207 -24.06 -19.24 -10.33
CA ALA A 207 -24.93 -20.33 -10.74
C ALA A 207 -26.10 -19.83 -11.60
N LEU A 208 -26.70 -18.69 -11.23
CA LEU A 208 -27.93 -18.17 -11.83
C LEU A 208 -27.74 -17.46 -13.18
N ASP A 209 -26.63 -16.76 -13.41
CA ASP A 209 -26.46 -15.94 -14.62
C ASP A 209 -25.11 -16.16 -15.31
N ARG A 210 -25.14 -16.60 -16.57
CA ARG A 210 -23.93 -16.77 -17.40
C ARG A 210 -23.15 -15.46 -17.55
N ARG A 211 -23.84 -14.32 -17.63
CA ARG A 211 -23.19 -13.00 -17.74
C ARG A 211 -22.39 -12.67 -16.49
N ALA A 212 -22.89 -13.05 -15.31
CA ALA A 212 -22.16 -12.89 -14.06
C ALA A 212 -20.89 -13.75 -14.02
N ARG A 213 -20.94 -14.98 -14.56
CA ARG A 213 -19.75 -15.84 -14.70
C ARG A 213 -18.69 -15.25 -15.62
N LEU A 214 -19.11 -14.64 -16.74
CA LEU A 214 -18.17 -14.01 -17.68
C LEU A 214 -17.46 -12.79 -17.06
N LEU A 215 -18.14 -12.05 -16.17
CA LEU A 215 -17.55 -10.91 -15.47
C LEU A 215 -16.68 -11.33 -14.27
N ALA A 216 -17.14 -12.28 -13.47
CA ALA A 216 -16.45 -12.72 -12.25
C ALA A 216 -15.34 -13.74 -12.51
N GLY A 217 -15.39 -14.50 -13.61
CA GLY A 217 -14.38 -15.48 -13.98
C GLY A 217 -12.96 -14.89 -14.04
N PRO A 218 -12.73 -13.79 -14.79
CA PRO A 218 -11.45 -13.07 -14.79
C PRO A 218 -11.01 -12.61 -13.40
N ALA A 219 -11.96 -12.15 -12.58
CA ALA A 219 -11.70 -11.70 -11.22
C ALA A 219 -11.21 -12.85 -10.32
N LEU A 220 -11.86 -14.01 -10.39
CA LEU A 220 -11.47 -15.21 -9.64
C LEU A 220 -10.14 -15.78 -10.15
N ALA A 221 -9.92 -15.76 -11.47
CA ALA A 221 -8.65 -16.18 -12.07
C ALA A 221 -7.51 -15.25 -11.65
N PHE A 222 -7.73 -13.94 -11.61
CA PHE A 222 -6.76 -12.99 -11.07
C PHE A 222 -6.41 -13.29 -9.61
N VAL A 223 -7.40 -13.54 -8.74
CA VAL A 223 -7.13 -13.92 -7.34
C VAL A 223 -6.32 -15.23 -7.28
N ALA A 224 -6.65 -16.23 -8.11
CA ALA A 224 -5.93 -17.49 -8.15
C ALA A 224 -4.47 -17.33 -8.58
N LEU A 225 -4.21 -16.53 -9.62
CA LEU A 225 -2.85 -16.23 -10.10
C LEU A 225 -2.07 -15.43 -9.04
N TYR A 226 -2.68 -14.39 -8.49
CA TYR A 226 -2.03 -13.54 -7.50
C TYR A 226 -1.78 -14.27 -6.17
N SER A 227 -2.57 -15.30 -5.85
CA SER A 227 -2.36 -16.22 -4.74
C SER A 227 -1.03 -16.98 -4.79
N LEU A 228 -0.43 -17.12 -5.97
CA LEU A 228 0.87 -17.79 -6.14
C LEU A 228 2.04 -16.90 -5.69
N LEU A 229 1.84 -15.58 -5.59
CA LEU A 229 2.89 -14.66 -5.16
C LEU A 229 3.12 -14.77 -3.64
N PRO A 230 4.38 -14.79 -3.15
CA PRO A 230 4.68 -14.96 -1.73
C PRO A 230 4.05 -13.87 -0.86
N HIS A 231 4.30 -12.61 -1.23
CA HIS A 231 3.78 -11.46 -0.51
C HIS A 231 2.35 -11.13 -0.91
N LYS A 232 1.50 -10.92 0.09
CA LYS A 232 0.06 -10.77 -0.09
C LYS A 232 -0.48 -9.64 0.76
N GLU A 233 -1.28 -8.80 0.14
CA GLU A 233 -2.08 -7.79 0.81
C GLU A 233 -3.47 -7.71 0.22
N LEU A 234 -4.48 -7.42 1.04
CA LEU A 234 -5.88 -7.30 0.60
C LEU A 234 -6.04 -6.23 -0.49
N ARG A 235 -5.29 -5.12 -0.41
CA ARG A 235 -5.37 -4.04 -1.40
C ARG A 235 -4.96 -4.47 -2.81
N PHE A 236 -4.12 -5.49 -2.95
CA PHE A 236 -3.68 -5.98 -4.26
C PHE A 236 -4.82 -6.60 -5.06
N ILE A 237 -5.80 -7.21 -4.40
CA ILE A 237 -6.96 -7.81 -5.06
C ILE A 237 -8.21 -6.93 -5.04
N ILE A 238 -8.15 -5.69 -4.53
CA ILE A 238 -9.33 -4.85 -4.32
C ILE A 238 -10.17 -4.65 -5.60
N TYR A 239 -9.53 -4.72 -6.77
CA TYR A 239 -10.15 -4.58 -8.08
C TYR A 239 -11.26 -5.61 -8.33
N VAL A 240 -11.21 -6.77 -7.68
CA VAL A 240 -12.22 -7.82 -7.85
C VAL A 240 -13.51 -7.53 -7.11
N VAL A 241 -13.47 -6.70 -6.07
CA VAL A 241 -14.63 -6.41 -5.21
C VAL A 241 -15.84 -5.93 -6.02
N PRO A 242 -15.75 -4.89 -6.87
CA PRO A 242 -16.91 -4.44 -7.66
C PRO A 242 -17.41 -5.52 -8.65
N LEU A 243 -16.52 -6.36 -9.19
CA LEU A 243 -16.89 -7.42 -10.15
C LEU A 243 -17.64 -8.56 -9.45
N LEU A 244 -17.16 -9.00 -8.29
CA LEU A 244 -17.80 -10.03 -7.47
C LEU A 244 -19.12 -9.52 -6.86
N ASN A 245 -19.19 -8.23 -6.50
CA ASN A 245 -20.42 -7.60 -6.04
C ASN A 245 -21.52 -7.62 -7.10
N VAL A 246 -21.21 -7.57 -8.40
CA VAL A 246 -22.23 -7.73 -9.46
C VAL A 246 -22.86 -9.13 -9.41
N ALA A 247 -22.06 -10.18 -9.16
CA ALA A 247 -22.60 -11.53 -8.99
C ALA A 247 -23.51 -11.62 -7.76
N ALA A 248 -23.07 -11.08 -6.61
CA ALA A 248 -23.90 -11.02 -5.40
C ALA A 248 -25.19 -10.21 -5.63
N ALA A 249 -25.11 -9.06 -6.30
CA ALA A 249 -26.26 -8.23 -6.64
C ALA A 249 -27.26 -8.95 -7.55
N ARG A 250 -26.77 -9.75 -8.51
CA ARG A 250 -27.60 -10.57 -9.38
C ARG A 250 -28.35 -11.65 -8.60
N ALA A 251 -27.73 -12.24 -7.59
CA ALA A 251 -28.37 -13.18 -6.68
C ALA A 251 -29.46 -12.50 -5.84
N CYS A 252 -29.15 -11.36 -5.20
CA CYS A 252 -30.13 -10.57 -4.44
C CYS A 252 -31.36 -10.24 -5.28
N HIS A 253 -31.15 -9.75 -6.50
CA HIS A 253 -32.24 -9.40 -7.40
C HIS A 253 -33.12 -10.62 -7.73
N ALA A 254 -32.53 -11.77 -8.06
CA ALA A 254 -33.26 -12.99 -8.40
C ALA A 254 -34.20 -13.43 -7.26
N ILE A 255 -33.69 -13.39 -6.03
CA ILE A 255 -34.43 -13.77 -4.82
C ILE A 255 -35.54 -12.75 -4.56
N TRP A 256 -35.23 -11.46 -4.68
CA TRP A 256 -36.16 -10.36 -4.41
C TRP A 256 -37.35 -10.30 -5.38
N GLU A 257 -37.12 -10.61 -6.66
CA GLU A 257 -38.18 -10.66 -7.68
C GLU A 257 -39.22 -11.74 -7.37
N GLY A 258 -38.77 -12.87 -6.79
CA GLY A 258 -39.63 -13.99 -6.42
C GLY A 258 -40.37 -13.85 -5.10
N ARG A 259 -40.21 -12.75 -4.34
CA ARG A 259 -40.60 -12.64 -2.93
C ARG A 259 -42.09 -12.88 -2.65
N LEU A 260 -42.98 -12.52 -3.57
CA LEU A 260 -44.44 -12.65 -3.39
C LEU A 260 -44.98 -14.03 -3.77
N LYS A 261 -44.14 -14.92 -4.32
CA LYS A 261 -44.60 -16.21 -4.86
C LYS A 261 -44.74 -17.31 -3.79
N SER A 262 -44.12 -17.16 -2.63
CA SER A 262 -44.15 -18.15 -1.53
C SER A 262 -43.62 -17.53 -0.23
N ALA A 263 -44.11 -17.99 0.93
CA ALA A 263 -43.59 -17.59 2.24
C ALA A 263 -42.08 -17.85 2.38
N TRP A 264 -41.57 -18.97 1.84
CA TRP A 264 -40.13 -19.26 1.83
C TRP A 264 -39.33 -18.24 1.01
N ARG A 265 -39.83 -17.83 -0.15
CA ARG A 265 -39.18 -16.80 -0.98
C ARG A 265 -39.26 -15.42 -0.35
N SER A 266 -40.35 -15.13 0.38
CA SER A 266 -40.46 -13.92 1.19
C SER A 266 -39.42 -13.90 2.31
N TYR A 267 -39.24 -15.01 3.04
CA TYR A 267 -38.19 -15.16 4.04
C TYR A 267 -36.79 -14.95 3.46
N LEU A 268 -36.47 -15.58 2.32
CA LEU A 268 -35.18 -15.38 1.65
C LEU A 268 -34.97 -13.93 1.19
N ALA A 269 -36.01 -13.26 0.71
CA ALA A 269 -35.94 -11.84 0.34
C ALA A 269 -35.68 -10.96 1.57
N THR A 270 -36.31 -11.24 2.71
CA THR A 270 -35.99 -10.59 3.99
C THR A 270 -34.55 -10.86 4.41
N ALA A 271 -34.04 -12.07 4.22
CA ALA A 271 -32.64 -12.40 4.49
C ALA A 271 -31.69 -11.56 3.61
N MET A 272 -32.07 -11.20 2.38
CA MET A 272 -31.31 -10.25 1.55
C MET A 272 -31.34 -8.82 2.11
N CYS A 273 -32.36 -8.39 2.85
CA CYS A 273 -32.26 -7.12 3.57
C CYS A 273 -31.35 -7.25 4.80
N CYS A 274 -31.47 -8.35 5.54
CA CYS A 274 -30.63 -8.61 6.71
C CYS A 274 -29.14 -8.72 6.37
N HIS A 275 -28.76 -9.23 5.19
CA HIS A 275 -27.34 -9.30 4.80
C HIS A 275 -26.72 -7.90 4.66
N LEU A 276 -27.47 -6.90 4.20
CA LEU A 276 -26.99 -5.51 4.14
C LEU A 276 -26.77 -4.96 5.55
N LEU A 277 -27.69 -5.26 6.48
CA LEU A 277 -27.52 -4.89 7.89
C LEU A 277 -26.30 -5.58 8.52
N ALA A 278 -26.05 -6.84 8.18
CA ALA A 278 -24.86 -7.56 8.61
C ALA A 278 -23.58 -6.92 8.06
N ASN A 279 -23.56 -6.49 6.79
CA ASN A 279 -22.46 -5.72 6.22
C ASN A 279 -22.25 -4.39 6.95
N VAL A 280 -23.32 -3.65 7.29
CA VAL A 280 -23.22 -2.41 8.08
C VAL A 280 -22.62 -2.67 9.46
N ALA A 281 -23.07 -3.73 10.15
CA ALA A 281 -22.54 -4.11 11.45
C ALA A 281 -21.04 -4.50 11.38
N LEU A 282 -20.67 -5.29 10.37
CA LEU A 282 -19.27 -5.64 10.11
C LEU A 282 -18.44 -4.39 9.78
N THR A 283 -18.99 -3.47 8.99
CA THR A 283 -18.34 -2.21 8.64
C THR A 283 -18.12 -1.32 9.86
N ALA A 284 -19.09 -1.23 10.76
CA ALA A 284 -18.94 -0.51 12.03
C ALA A 284 -17.85 -1.14 12.90
N LEU A 285 -17.83 -2.48 13.01
CA LEU A 285 -16.80 -3.20 13.76
C LEU A 285 -15.40 -2.97 13.18
N LEU A 286 -15.22 -3.16 11.87
CA LEU A 286 -13.94 -2.97 11.20
C LEU A 286 -13.48 -1.51 11.25
N ALA A 287 -14.40 -0.54 11.18
CA ALA A 287 -14.06 0.87 11.38
C ALA A 287 -13.61 1.16 12.82
N ALA A 288 -14.26 0.55 13.82
CA ALA A 288 -13.87 0.64 15.22
C ALA A 288 -12.52 -0.02 15.51
N VAL A 289 -12.13 -1.05 14.77
CA VAL A 289 -10.76 -1.61 14.82
C VAL A 289 -9.78 -0.69 14.08
N ALA A 290 -10.11 -0.25 12.87
CA ALA A 290 -9.19 0.48 12.00
C ALA A 290 -8.78 1.87 12.54
N ARG A 291 -9.58 2.50 13.41
CA ARG A 291 -9.17 3.74 14.12
C ARG A 291 -7.93 3.54 14.99
N HIS A 292 -7.64 2.30 15.39
CA HIS A 292 -6.49 1.94 16.22
C HIS A 292 -5.28 1.47 15.41
N ASN A 293 -5.36 1.45 14.07
CA ASN A 293 -4.25 1.01 13.20
C ASN A 293 -3.20 2.11 12.96
N TYR A 294 -3.34 3.29 13.57
CA TYR A 294 -2.42 4.42 13.41
C TYR A 294 -1.83 4.90 14.76
N PRO A 295 -1.25 4.00 15.58
CA PRO A 295 -0.70 4.37 16.88
C PRO A 295 0.43 5.41 16.78
N GLY A 296 1.25 5.42 15.73
CA GLY A 296 2.33 6.41 15.57
C GLY A 296 1.79 7.84 15.43
N GLY A 297 0.76 8.02 14.60
CA GLY A 297 0.10 9.32 14.48
C GLY A 297 -0.53 9.79 15.80
N ALA A 298 -1.12 8.88 16.55
CA ALA A 298 -1.66 9.16 17.88
C ALA A 298 -0.55 9.45 18.91
N ALA A 299 0.58 8.76 18.85
CA ALA A 299 1.73 8.93 19.73
C ALA A 299 2.34 10.32 19.56
N LEU A 300 2.60 10.74 18.33
CA LEU A 300 3.08 12.10 18.06
C LEU A 300 2.06 13.16 18.51
N GLY A 301 0.77 12.93 18.24
CA GLY A 301 -0.30 13.82 18.71
C GLY A 301 -0.31 13.96 20.23
N ARG A 302 -0.19 12.85 20.99
CA ARG A 302 -0.11 12.88 22.46
C ARG A 302 1.15 13.57 22.95
N LEU A 303 2.30 13.27 22.35
CA LEU A 303 3.58 13.88 22.74
C LEU A 303 3.52 15.41 22.64
N GLN A 304 2.96 15.93 21.55
CA GLN A 304 2.78 17.38 21.36
C GLN A 304 1.83 18.04 22.38
N HIS A 305 0.92 17.28 23.00
CA HIS A 305 0.07 17.79 24.08
C HIS A 305 0.76 17.73 25.45
N LEU A 306 1.66 16.75 25.64
CA LEU A 306 2.39 16.55 26.89
C LEU A 306 3.57 17.51 27.01
N GLU A 307 4.24 17.82 25.89
CA GLU A 307 5.47 18.61 25.88
C GLU A 307 5.22 20.04 25.35
N PRO A 308 5.24 21.07 26.23
CA PRO A 308 5.05 22.46 25.83
C PRO A 308 6.32 23.12 25.28
N ASP A 309 7.52 22.59 25.50
CA ASP A 309 8.77 23.23 25.09
C ASP A 309 9.28 22.70 23.74
N ALA A 310 10.40 23.24 23.25
CA ALA A 310 11.04 22.78 22.03
C ALA A 310 11.57 21.34 22.20
N ALA A 311 11.22 20.46 21.27
CA ALA A 311 11.66 19.06 21.33
C ALA A 311 12.44 18.63 20.08
N TYR A 312 13.45 17.79 20.30
CA TYR A 312 14.13 17.03 19.25
C TYR A 312 13.72 15.57 19.35
N VAL A 313 12.87 15.14 18.42
CA VAL A 313 12.13 13.87 18.51
C VAL A 313 12.68 12.87 17.50
N HIS A 314 13.14 11.71 17.97
CA HIS A 314 13.38 10.55 17.12
C HIS A 314 12.08 9.75 16.91
N ILE A 315 11.84 9.37 15.66
CA ILE A 315 10.69 8.60 15.22
C ILE A 315 11.20 7.28 14.67
N ASP A 316 10.91 6.19 15.36
CA ASP A 316 11.26 4.87 14.87
C ASP A 316 10.44 4.43 13.64
N VAL A 317 10.88 3.33 13.02
CA VAL A 317 10.30 2.81 11.78
C VAL A 317 8.81 2.49 11.96
N TYR A 318 8.45 1.82 13.06
CA TYR A 318 7.08 1.45 13.34
C TYR A 318 6.17 2.67 13.54
N SER A 319 6.60 3.69 14.27
CA SER A 319 5.85 4.93 14.43
C SER A 319 5.66 5.66 13.10
N ALA A 320 6.71 5.71 12.27
CA ALA A 320 6.63 6.27 10.92
C ALA A 320 5.60 5.52 10.05
N GLN A 321 5.65 4.19 10.04
CA GLN A 321 4.74 3.34 9.26
C GLN A 321 3.29 3.40 9.77
N THR A 322 3.10 3.66 11.06
CA THR A 322 1.77 3.71 11.70
C THR A 322 1.22 5.12 11.91
N GLY A 323 1.59 6.06 11.03
CA GLY A 323 0.85 7.31 10.84
C GLY A 323 1.54 8.58 11.34
N VAL A 324 2.82 8.52 11.74
CA VAL A 324 3.60 9.75 11.84
C VAL A 324 3.85 10.31 10.44
N THR A 325 3.32 11.50 10.17
CA THR A 325 3.47 12.17 8.86
C THR A 325 3.83 13.64 9.05
N ARG A 326 4.38 14.27 8.00
CA ARG A 326 4.67 15.72 8.02
C ARG A 326 3.41 16.58 8.22
N PHE A 327 2.21 16.07 7.91
CA PHE A 327 0.94 16.76 8.19
C PHE A 327 0.66 16.93 9.69
N LEU A 328 1.32 16.14 10.54
CA LEU A 328 1.20 16.19 12.01
C LEU A 328 2.24 17.13 12.65
N GLN A 329 3.14 17.73 11.89
CA GLN A 329 4.11 18.69 12.41
C GLN A 329 3.40 20.05 12.58
N HIS A 330 2.91 20.33 13.79
CA HIS A 330 2.18 21.58 14.10
C HIS A 330 3.08 22.65 14.72
N ARG A 331 4.30 22.27 15.11
CA ARG A 331 5.24 23.09 15.86
C ARG A 331 6.52 23.29 15.05
N ASP A 332 6.82 24.55 14.73
CA ASP A 332 8.02 24.91 13.96
C ASP A 332 9.30 24.88 14.81
N ASP A 333 9.14 24.96 16.14
CA ASP A 333 10.21 24.89 17.13
C ASP A 333 10.61 23.45 17.49
N TRP A 334 9.94 22.46 16.91
CA TRP A 334 10.28 21.05 17.05
C TRP A 334 11.12 20.56 15.88
N ARG A 335 12.11 19.73 16.17
CA ARG A 335 12.88 19.01 15.17
C ARG A 335 12.53 17.54 15.21
N TYR A 336 12.35 16.95 14.04
CA TYR A 336 11.97 15.55 13.88
C TYR A 336 13.05 14.82 13.10
N ASN A 337 13.46 13.65 13.60
CA ASN A 337 14.48 12.83 12.98
C ASN A 337 13.94 11.40 12.82
N LYS A 338 14.10 10.85 11.61
CA LYS A 338 13.68 9.49 11.25
C LYS A 338 14.86 8.69 10.70
N THR A 339 16.09 9.00 11.16
CA THR A 339 17.27 8.22 10.82
C THR A 339 17.04 6.79 11.27
N GLU A 340 17.08 5.89 10.30
CA GLU A 340 16.91 4.45 10.49
C GLU A 340 18.25 3.86 10.96
N ASN A 341 18.21 2.65 11.52
CA ASN A 341 19.40 1.87 11.91
C ASN A 341 20.29 2.51 13.00
N LEU A 342 19.75 3.43 13.80
CA LEU A 342 20.43 3.89 15.02
C LEU A 342 20.44 2.76 16.06
N ALA A 343 21.63 2.42 16.55
CA ALA A 343 21.77 1.37 17.56
C ALA A 343 21.04 1.75 18.87
N PRO A 344 20.23 0.86 19.46
CA PRO A 344 19.53 1.15 20.70
C PRO A 344 20.48 1.50 21.85
N GLY A 345 20.19 2.56 22.59
CA GLY A 345 21.05 3.05 23.68
C GLY A 345 22.39 3.67 23.25
N SER A 346 22.60 3.87 21.94
CA SER A 346 23.80 4.55 21.44
C SER A 346 23.83 6.04 21.84
N PRO A 347 25.03 6.67 21.84
CA PRO A 347 25.15 8.12 22.05
C PRO A 347 24.29 8.94 21.08
N ASP A 348 24.14 8.46 19.84
CA ASP A 348 23.29 9.11 18.84
C ASP A 348 21.80 9.02 19.23
N MET A 349 21.35 7.88 19.74
CA MET A 349 19.98 7.75 20.25
C MET A 349 19.74 8.58 21.52
N HIS A 350 20.76 8.75 22.36
CA HIS A 350 20.69 9.64 23.53
C HIS A 350 20.74 11.13 23.15
N SER A 351 21.01 11.47 21.88
CA SER A 351 21.08 12.86 21.45
C SER A 351 19.72 13.56 21.32
N PHE A 352 18.63 12.79 21.30
CA PHE A 352 17.28 13.28 21.18
C PHE A 352 16.69 13.64 22.54
N THR A 353 15.81 14.65 22.58
CA THR A 353 15.07 14.95 23.81
C THR A 353 13.93 13.96 24.03
N HIS A 354 13.34 13.45 22.95
CA HIS A 354 12.24 12.50 23.01
C HIS A 354 12.40 11.38 21.99
N LEU A 355 11.92 10.19 22.36
CA LEU A 355 11.91 9.01 21.48
C LEU A 355 10.48 8.47 21.37
N LEU A 356 10.07 8.11 20.15
CA LEU A 356 8.93 7.25 19.89
C LEU A 356 9.46 5.86 19.55
N ILE A 357 9.25 4.89 20.45
CA ILE A 357 9.82 3.54 20.32
C ILE A 357 8.72 2.48 20.36
N GLU A 358 8.79 1.54 19.42
CA GLU A 358 8.02 0.32 19.43
C GLU A 358 8.41 -0.56 20.61
N ALA A 359 7.44 -0.87 21.46
CA ALA A 359 7.63 -1.89 22.48
C ALA A 359 6.32 -2.59 22.82
N ARG A 360 6.42 -3.87 23.20
CA ARG A 360 5.26 -4.72 23.54
C ARG A 360 4.77 -4.52 24.98
N GLY A 361 5.48 -3.73 25.78
CA GLY A 361 5.14 -3.45 27.18
C GLY A 361 6.29 -2.78 27.93
N LYS A 362 6.02 -2.32 29.15
CA LYS A 362 6.98 -1.56 29.97
C LYS A 362 8.28 -2.29 30.31
N ARG A 363 8.29 -3.64 30.24
CA ARG A 363 9.47 -4.49 30.51
C ARG A 363 10.05 -5.12 29.25
N SER A 364 9.72 -4.56 28.07
CA SER A 364 10.19 -5.07 26.80
C SER A 364 11.71 -4.86 26.66
N SER A 365 12.41 -5.81 26.03
CA SER A 365 13.83 -5.70 25.73
C SER A 365 14.17 -4.44 24.93
N ALA A 366 13.25 -3.95 24.09
CA ALA A 366 13.42 -2.71 23.33
C ALA A 366 13.58 -1.46 24.20
N LEU A 367 13.05 -1.47 25.44
CA LEU A 367 13.12 -0.34 26.35
C LEU A 367 14.30 -0.43 27.33
N LYS A 368 14.88 -1.62 27.53
CA LYS A 368 15.99 -1.85 28.47
C LYS A 368 17.19 -0.91 28.26
N PRO A 369 17.63 -0.60 27.03
CA PRO A 369 18.77 0.30 26.80
C PRO A 369 18.54 1.73 27.29
N TYR A 370 17.29 2.11 27.60
CA TYR A 370 16.91 3.47 27.97
C TYR A 370 16.48 3.61 29.42
N GLU A 371 16.50 2.53 30.22
CA GLU A 371 16.00 2.55 31.61
C GLU A 371 16.73 3.57 32.50
N GLU A 372 18.02 3.82 32.23
CA GLU A 372 18.85 4.75 33.00
C GLU A 372 18.83 6.18 32.43
N THR A 373 18.61 6.34 31.12
CA THR A 373 18.77 7.61 30.39
C THR A 373 17.47 8.27 29.97
N HIS A 374 16.34 7.56 30.03
CA HIS A 374 15.05 8.07 29.63
C HIS A 374 13.94 7.68 30.60
N MET A 375 12.98 8.59 30.76
CA MET A 375 11.75 8.37 31.50
C MET A 375 10.59 8.09 30.53
N ILE A 376 9.77 7.09 30.82
CA ILE A 376 8.54 6.82 30.07
C ILE A 376 7.48 7.86 30.45
N LEU A 377 7.07 8.67 29.49
CA LEU A 377 5.99 9.67 29.64
C LEU A 377 4.60 9.04 29.50
N ASP A 378 4.36 8.28 28.42
CA ASP A 378 3.08 7.65 28.12
C ASP A 378 3.28 6.46 27.15
N SER A 379 2.21 5.70 26.90
CA SER A 379 2.16 4.65 25.88
C SER A 379 0.86 4.70 25.07
N VAL A 380 0.98 4.44 23.76
CA VAL A 380 -0.15 4.32 22.85
C VAL A 380 -0.44 2.86 22.53
N ASP A 381 -1.70 2.50 22.69
CA ASP A 381 -2.18 1.15 22.43
C ASP A 381 -2.61 0.94 20.97
N VAL A 382 -2.38 -0.28 20.49
CA VAL A 382 -2.85 -0.83 19.22
C VAL A 382 -3.84 -1.97 19.47
N PHE A 383 -4.69 -2.24 18.48
CA PHE A 383 -5.57 -3.40 18.50
C PHE A 383 -4.74 -4.69 18.52
N SER A 384 -5.13 -5.65 19.37
CA SER A 384 -4.50 -6.96 19.49
C SER A 384 -5.40 -8.06 18.92
N HIS A 385 -6.55 -8.33 19.56
CA HIS A 385 -7.47 -9.37 19.13
C HIS A 385 -8.89 -9.10 19.65
N ILE A 386 -9.86 -9.85 19.13
CA ILE A 386 -11.24 -9.85 19.62
C ILE A 386 -11.37 -10.91 20.70
N GLN A 387 -11.86 -10.54 21.87
CA GLN A 387 -12.19 -11.46 22.95
C GLN A 387 -13.71 -11.54 23.12
N PHE A 388 -14.24 -12.76 23.24
CA PHE A 388 -15.63 -13.00 23.62
C PHE A 388 -15.73 -13.21 25.13
N ASN A 389 -16.58 -12.42 25.78
CA ASN A 389 -16.94 -12.60 27.18
C ASN A 389 -18.48 -12.60 27.27
N TYR A 390 -19.05 -13.78 27.49
CA TYR A 390 -20.50 -13.97 27.52
C TYR A 390 -21.18 -13.44 28.79
N ASP A 391 -20.41 -13.03 29.80
CA ASP A 391 -20.93 -12.51 31.07
C ASP A 391 -21.34 -11.03 30.98
N HIS A 392 -21.02 -10.34 29.88
CA HIS A 392 -21.29 -8.92 29.68
C HIS A 392 -21.91 -8.67 28.30
N PHE A 393 -22.79 -7.67 28.17
CA PHE A 393 -23.34 -7.25 26.88
C PHE A 393 -22.80 -5.86 26.49
N PRO A 394 -22.26 -5.67 25.26
CA PRO A 394 -22.07 -6.68 24.23
C PRO A 394 -20.96 -7.70 24.59
N PRO A 395 -21.09 -8.97 24.16
CA PRO A 395 -20.13 -10.02 24.51
C PRO A 395 -18.79 -9.88 23.79
N LEU A 396 -18.71 -8.99 22.80
CA LEU A 396 -17.52 -8.72 22.02
C LEU A 396 -16.73 -7.57 22.66
N ARG A 397 -15.47 -7.84 23.04
CA ARG A 397 -14.53 -6.80 23.49
C ARG A 397 -13.29 -6.79 22.61
N LEU A 398 -12.90 -5.59 22.19
CA LEU A 398 -11.63 -5.36 21.51
C LEU A 398 -10.52 -5.29 22.56
N ARG A 399 -9.54 -6.19 22.49
CA ARG A 399 -8.36 -6.12 23.35
C ARG A 399 -7.30 -5.25 22.69
N MET A 400 -6.74 -4.37 23.52
CA MET A 400 -5.71 -3.42 23.16
C MET A 400 -4.41 -3.84 23.84
N ARG A 401 -3.28 -3.57 23.19
CA ARG A 401 -1.94 -3.76 23.76
C ARG A 401 -1.10 -2.50 23.52
N PRO A 402 -0.18 -2.13 24.42
CA PRO A 402 0.77 -1.06 24.14
C PRO A 402 1.63 -1.43 22.93
N ALA A 403 1.90 -0.44 22.09
CA ALA A 403 2.73 -0.60 20.90
C ALA A 403 3.82 0.46 20.80
N ILE A 404 3.54 1.71 21.17
CA ILE A 404 4.51 2.81 21.09
C ILE A 404 4.63 3.47 22.44
N PHE A 405 5.86 3.65 22.90
CA PHE A 405 6.18 4.35 24.13
C PHE A 405 6.75 5.72 23.79
N LEU A 406 6.36 6.72 24.58
CA LEU A 406 6.91 8.07 24.55
C LEU A 406 7.95 8.17 25.65
N LEU A 407 9.19 8.42 25.26
CA LEU A 407 10.31 8.55 26.19
C LEU A 407 10.79 9.99 26.21
N TYR A 408 11.15 10.48 27.40
CA TYR A 408 11.80 11.77 27.63
C TYR A 408 13.21 11.53 28.15
N ASN A 409 14.19 12.20 27.56
CA ASN A 409 15.57 12.12 28.00
C ASN A 409 15.77 12.91 29.29
N ASN A 410 16.13 12.23 30.39
CA ASN A 410 16.35 12.85 31.69
C ASN A 410 17.81 13.28 31.93
N VAL A 411 18.68 13.15 30.92
CA VAL A 411 20.09 13.54 30.96
C VAL A 411 20.36 14.64 29.91
N PRO A 412 20.20 15.93 30.27
CA PRO A 412 20.27 17.04 29.31
C PRO A 412 21.61 17.15 28.58
N GLU A 413 22.70 16.70 29.21
CA GLU A 413 24.06 16.70 28.64
C GLU A 413 24.19 15.85 27.38
N ASN A 414 23.33 14.85 27.23
CA ASN A 414 23.33 13.98 26.06
C ASN A 414 22.72 14.66 24.83
N VAL A 415 21.83 15.63 25.03
CA VAL A 415 21.03 16.22 23.97
C VAL A 415 21.90 17.06 23.04
N ARG A 416 21.92 16.70 21.75
CA ARG A 416 22.65 17.44 20.71
C ARG A 416 21.68 17.94 19.67
N TRP A 417 21.34 19.22 19.77
CA TRP A 417 20.56 19.89 18.75
C TRP A 417 21.36 19.96 17.44
N PRO A 418 20.72 19.69 16.28
CA PRO A 418 21.34 20.00 15.01
C PRO A 418 21.69 21.49 15.01
N LYS A 419 22.93 21.83 14.64
CA LYS A 419 23.27 23.22 14.34
C LYS A 419 22.33 23.67 13.21
N ASP A 420 21.87 24.92 13.24
CA ASP A 420 21.17 25.49 12.09
C ASP A 420 22.14 25.45 10.91
N GLU A 421 22.08 24.40 10.10
CA GLU A 421 22.70 24.38 8.79
C GLU A 421 22.06 25.51 7.99
N GLU A 422 22.90 26.41 7.46
CA GLU A 422 22.48 27.42 6.48
C GLU A 422 21.57 26.77 5.44
N GLU A 423 20.45 27.43 5.14
CA GLU A 423 19.58 27.03 4.04
C GLU A 423 20.46 26.70 2.82
N PRO A 424 20.22 25.57 2.12
CA PRO A 424 20.99 25.26 0.92
C PRO A 424 20.84 26.45 -0.03
N GLN A 425 21.94 27.17 -0.27
CA GLN A 425 21.94 28.31 -1.17
C GLN A 425 21.39 27.83 -2.53
N PRO A 426 20.51 28.61 -3.17
CA PRO A 426 20.16 28.32 -4.55
C PRO A 426 21.46 28.20 -5.36
N PRO A 427 21.54 27.26 -6.33
CA PRO A 427 22.74 27.13 -7.14
C PRO A 427 23.09 28.49 -7.72
N PRO A 428 24.38 28.88 -7.71
CA PRO A 428 24.79 30.20 -8.16
C PRO A 428 24.28 30.42 -9.58
N GLU A 429 23.65 31.57 -9.82
CA GLU A 429 23.35 32.04 -11.17
C GLU A 429 24.69 32.03 -11.94
N GLU A 430 24.80 31.17 -12.95
CA GLU A 430 25.87 31.27 -13.93
C GLU A 430 25.70 32.62 -14.62
N SER A 431 26.40 33.63 -14.11
CA SER A 431 26.59 34.90 -14.77
C SER A 431 27.20 34.59 -16.14
N GLU A 432 26.47 34.94 -17.20
CA GLU A 432 26.94 34.92 -18.58
C GLU A 432 28.35 35.53 -18.65
N LYS A 433 29.37 34.66 -18.71
CA LYS A 433 30.69 35.08 -19.15
C LYS A 433 30.67 35.07 -20.66
N VAL A 434 30.51 36.27 -21.21
CA VAL A 434 30.90 36.60 -22.58
C VAL A 434 32.32 36.11 -22.79
N VAL A 435 32.49 35.12 -23.66
CA VAL A 435 33.80 34.69 -24.17
C VAL A 435 33.82 35.03 -25.66
N GLU A 436 34.63 36.03 -26.01
CA GLU A 436 35.03 36.29 -27.39
C GLU A 436 35.95 35.16 -27.90
N PRO A 437 35.96 34.87 -29.21
CA PRO A 437 36.51 33.64 -29.74
C PRO A 437 37.99 33.76 -30.13
N GLU A 438 38.83 32.80 -29.73
CA GLU A 438 40.10 32.51 -30.42
C GLU A 438 40.28 30.99 -30.61
N THR A 439 40.12 30.61 -31.88
CA THR A 439 40.86 29.66 -32.74
C THR A 439 41.64 28.47 -32.18
N ASP A 440 41.33 27.31 -32.82
CA ASP A 440 42.20 26.21 -33.27
C ASP A 440 42.99 25.37 -32.23
N ASP A 441 42.64 24.09 -32.08
CA ASP A 441 43.23 23.04 -32.93
C ASP A 441 42.62 21.65 -32.69
N VAL A 442 42.48 20.92 -33.79
CA VAL A 442 41.88 19.59 -33.93
C VAL A 442 42.84 18.48 -33.50
N LYS A 443 42.35 17.44 -32.81
CA LYS A 443 42.77 16.04 -33.02
C LYS A 443 41.82 15.02 -32.37
N ASP A 444 41.33 14.14 -33.24
CA ASP A 444 40.42 13.01 -33.02
C ASP A 444 41.09 11.76 -32.39
N PRO A 445 40.30 10.72 -32.00
CA PRO A 445 40.62 9.78 -30.92
C PRO A 445 41.22 8.45 -31.39
N VAL A 446 41.75 7.66 -30.45
CA VAL A 446 42.12 6.26 -30.66
C VAL A 446 41.44 5.38 -29.60
N ALA A 447 40.73 4.37 -30.11
CA ALA A 447 40.06 3.29 -29.39
C ALA A 447 41.05 2.23 -28.91
N GLN A 448 40.68 1.48 -27.87
CA GLN A 448 41.12 0.10 -27.71
C GLN A 448 40.09 -0.73 -26.94
N GLU A 449 39.65 -1.78 -27.63
CA GLU A 449 38.91 -2.94 -27.12
C GLU A 449 39.80 -3.77 -26.19
N ASP A 450 39.21 -4.47 -25.23
CA ASP A 450 39.66 -5.82 -24.89
C ASP A 450 38.53 -6.63 -24.21
N ALA A 451 38.50 -7.91 -24.56
CA ALA A 451 37.51 -8.91 -24.21
C ALA A 451 38.15 -10.04 -23.39
N SER A 452 37.40 -10.63 -22.46
CA SER A 452 37.59 -12.00 -21.92
C SER A 452 36.49 -12.24 -20.88
N GLU A 453 35.51 -13.12 -21.11
CA GLU A 453 35.49 -14.60 -20.94
C GLU A 453 34.69 -15.01 -19.70
N VAL A 454 34.01 -16.14 -19.87
CA VAL A 454 32.88 -16.68 -19.11
C VAL A 454 33.36 -17.82 -18.21
N GLU A 455 32.91 -17.89 -16.96
CA GLU A 455 32.88 -19.14 -16.19
C GLU A 455 31.62 -19.23 -15.29
N GLU A 456 30.83 -20.30 -15.48
CA GLU A 456 29.83 -20.82 -14.55
C GLU A 456 30.48 -21.80 -13.54
N PRO A 457 29.84 -22.05 -12.39
CA PRO A 457 29.55 -23.46 -12.08
C PRO A 457 28.21 -23.78 -11.37
N LYS A 458 27.56 -24.80 -11.94
CA LYS A 458 27.04 -26.06 -11.36
C LYS A 458 26.16 -26.10 -10.09
N ALA A 459 25.03 -26.76 -10.30
CA ALA A 459 24.05 -27.28 -9.33
C ALA A 459 24.56 -28.49 -8.53
N ALA A 460 24.00 -28.67 -7.32
CA ALA A 460 23.94 -29.94 -6.60
C ALA A 460 22.54 -30.12 -5.99
N ASN A 461 21.93 -31.27 -6.27
CA ASN A 461 20.75 -31.82 -5.61
C ASN A 461 21.12 -32.27 -4.19
N ASP A 462 20.18 -32.24 -3.25
CA ASP A 462 20.04 -33.35 -2.31
C ASP A 462 18.64 -33.45 -1.68
N GLU A 463 18.32 -34.70 -1.35
CA GLU A 463 17.01 -35.29 -1.11
C GLU A 463 16.36 -34.97 0.25
N ILE A 464 15.05 -35.23 0.27
CA ILE A 464 14.09 -35.16 1.38
C ILE A 464 14.26 -36.34 2.34
N VAL A 465 14.30 -36.09 3.65
CA VAL A 465 13.97 -37.09 4.69
C VAL A 465 13.07 -36.47 5.78
N PHE A 466 11.97 -37.18 6.08
CA PHE A 466 10.93 -36.86 7.07
C PHE A 466 11.24 -37.49 8.43
N THR A 467 11.22 -36.70 9.51
CA THR A 467 10.91 -37.09 10.90
C THR A 467 10.41 -35.81 11.60
N GLY A 468 9.21 -35.69 12.18
CA GLY A 468 8.69 -36.46 13.31
C GLY A 468 8.55 -35.51 14.52
N ALA A 469 7.39 -34.83 14.61
CA ALA A 469 6.76 -34.06 15.69
C ALA A 469 7.57 -33.57 16.92
N GLU A 470 7.42 -32.29 17.25
CA GLU A 470 7.13 -31.81 18.63
C GLU A 470 6.44 -30.43 18.59
N GLU A 471 5.35 -30.30 19.35
CA GLU A 471 4.46 -29.13 19.45
C GLU A 471 5.15 -27.93 20.13
N SER A 472 5.03 -26.74 19.52
CA SER A 472 5.23 -25.48 20.25
C SER A 472 4.33 -24.38 19.68
N ASP A 473 3.55 -23.77 20.56
CA ASP A 473 2.65 -22.64 20.34
C ASP A 473 3.28 -21.55 19.45
N LYS A 474 2.84 -21.50 18.20
CA LYS A 474 3.01 -20.36 17.30
C LYS A 474 1.72 -20.17 16.53
N ASP A 475 0.94 -19.16 16.88
CA ASP A 475 -0.01 -18.62 15.91
C ASP A 475 -0.40 -17.15 16.17
N TYR A 476 -0.56 -16.42 15.05
CA TYR A 476 -1.12 -15.07 14.89
C TYR A 476 -0.33 -13.84 15.39
N SER A 477 0.81 -13.50 14.76
CA SER A 477 1.22 -12.07 14.64
C SER A 477 2.14 -11.70 13.45
N ASP A 478 2.31 -12.57 12.46
CA ASP A 478 3.37 -12.43 11.43
C ASP A 478 3.13 -11.38 10.33
N ASP A 479 2.04 -10.62 10.36
CA ASP A 479 1.81 -9.53 9.40
C ASP A 479 2.69 -8.27 9.68
N MET A 480 3.55 -8.26 10.71
CA MET A 480 4.41 -7.10 11.04
C MET A 480 5.92 -7.40 11.15
N VAL A 481 6.34 -8.67 11.17
CA VAL A 481 7.75 -9.05 11.32
C VAL A 481 8.53 -8.95 9.99
N ALA A 482 7.81 -8.81 8.87
CA ALA A 482 8.41 -8.74 7.54
C ALA A 482 9.22 -7.45 7.28
N SER A 483 9.08 -6.41 8.10
CA SER A 483 9.83 -5.16 7.94
C SER A 483 11.21 -5.18 8.60
N GLU A 484 11.52 -6.19 9.42
CA GLU A 484 12.71 -6.19 10.28
C GLU A 484 13.93 -6.84 9.62
N LYS A 485 13.74 -7.79 8.67
CA LYS A 485 14.84 -8.52 8.02
C LYS A 485 15.48 -7.84 6.80
N ALA A 486 14.92 -6.73 6.31
CA ALA A 486 15.45 -6.03 5.14
C ALA A 486 16.64 -5.09 5.46
N ALA A 487 16.96 -4.87 6.74
CA ALA A 487 18.05 -3.98 7.17
C ALA A 487 19.35 -4.71 7.55
N GLU A 488 19.37 -6.05 7.61
CA GLU A 488 20.54 -6.84 8.05
C GLU A 488 21.39 -7.45 6.93
N LEU A 489 21.11 -7.19 5.65
CA LEU A 489 21.83 -7.84 4.55
C LEU A 489 22.72 -6.88 3.73
N PHE A 490 23.65 -6.22 4.41
CA PHE A 490 24.84 -5.63 3.78
C PHE A 490 26.07 -5.85 4.65
N LEU A 491 26.47 -7.12 4.84
CA LEU A 491 27.86 -7.47 5.14
C LEU A 491 28.21 -8.80 4.43
N PRO A 492 29.39 -8.92 3.79
CA PRO A 492 29.90 -10.21 3.33
C PRO A 492 30.21 -11.12 4.55
N PRO A 493 30.26 -12.45 4.36
CA PRO A 493 30.55 -13.39 5.44
C PRO A 493 31.97 -13.17 5.99
N ASP A 494 32.08 -13.17 7.31
CA ASP A 494 33.30 -13.09 8.10
C ASP A 494 34.16 -14.37 7.88
N ASP A 495 35.18 -14.30 7.03
CA ASP A 495 36.29 -15.25 7.02
C ASP A 495 37.49 -14.63 7.76
N GLY A 496 37.60 -14.98 9.05
CA GLY A 496 38.66 -14.49 9.90
C GLY A 496 40.04 -14.92 9.41
N THR A 497 40.82 -13.98 8.86
CA THR A 497 42.27 -13.90 9.01
C THR A 497 42.74 -12.45 8.87
N ALA A 498 43.68 -12.08 9.73
CA ALA A 498 44.23 -10.73 9.90
C ALA A 498 45.06 -10.25 8.69
N ASP A 499 44.96 -8.96 8.34
CA ASP A 499 46.14 -8.09 8.24
C ASP A 499 45.74 -6.60 8.12
N GLU A 500 46.48 -5.76 8.85
CA GLU A 500 46.35 -4.31 8.89
C GLU A 500 46.88 -3.64 7.60
N ALA A 501 46.28 -2.48 7.30
CA ALA A 501 46.81 -1.33 6.53
C ALA A 501 46.28 -1.09 5.10
N ARG A 502 45.86 0.16 4.92
CA ARG A 502 45.60 0.93 3.68
C ARG A 502 44.29 0.66 2.93
N LEU A 503 43.36 1.60 3.08
CA LEU A 503 42.51 2.12 1.99
C LEU A 503 41.87 3.44 2.43
N SER A 504 42.68 4.50 2.39
CA SER A 504 42.20 5.85 2.13
C SER A 504 41.90 5.98 0.63
N ASP A 505 40.90 6.80 0.30
CA ASP A 505 40.45 7.20 -1.04
C ASP A 505 39.37 6.32 -1.68
N LEU A 506 38.10 6.73 -1.50
CA LEU A 506 37.06 6.81 -2.53
C LEU A 506 35.82 7.56 -1.98
N PRO A 507 35.17 8.45 -2.77
CA PRO A 507 34.24 9.46 -2.27
C PRO A 507 32.79 8.97 -2.11
N ALA A 508 32.13 9.54 -1.10
CA ALA A 508 30.72 9.36 -0.78
C ALA A 508 29.77 9.84 -1.88
N GLN A 509 28.83 8.98 -2.31
CA GLN A 509 27.58 9.41 -2.94
C GLN A 509 26.41 8.70 -2.26
N VAL A 510 25.77 9.43 -1.34
CA VAL A 510 24.56 9.05 -0.63
C VAL A 510 23.34 9.48 -1.45
N ILE A 511 22.55 8.49 -1.81
CA ILE A 511 21.22 8.56 -2.42
C ILE A 511 20.25 9.23 -1.42
N ARG A 512 19.51 10.25 -1.88
CA ARG A 512 18.44 10.95 -1.16
C ARG A 512 17.06 10.60 -1.72
#